data_AF-A0A7W9DRU1-F1
#
_entry.id   AF-A0A7W9DRU1-F1
#
_cell.length_a   1.000
_cell.length_b   1.000
_cell.length_c   1.000
_cell.angle_alpha   90.00
_cell.angle_beta   90.00
_cell.angle_gamma   90.00
#
_symmetry.space_group_name_H-M   'P 1'
#
loop_
_entity.id
_entity.type
_entity.pdbx_description
1 polymer ?
#
loop_
_entity_poly.entity_id
_entity_poly.type
_entity_poly.pdbx_seq_one_letter_code
_entity_poly.pdbx_strand_id
1 'polypeptide(L)'
;MRIERAMDIAGLVRVRDEDLAEDPVGHASGAGARMLMESIMSEERVAVSPRPNVPLRRRLVLGGAGVVGLAAAVTIGFGLPIGGPVTEYANAAVSISKADDDYSITITDPAADPRRLEEAFRAVGVNATVRQVPAMPDHVGKLYGPARPSGDDSVWKGSMSLTPVEPCASAFCATLTVSGGSPDQLVFGIGRPARPGEPYADLPPTLTGRYADALDGYRSDGYRVRGKTVADVRAELDRRGLKAVYQLWWSYADGGFFPEPVSADRIKDDWIVESSRAYSSDTIELTVVPGPEAGPAPTPSPRPHWWDLPEG
;
A
#
# COMPACT_ATOMS: atom_id res chain seq x y z
N MET A 1 -34.68 29.39 7.52
CA MET A 1 -33.95 30.27 6.57
C MET A 1 -32.91 29.39 5.89
N ARG A 2 -33.18 28.94 4.66
CA ARG A 2 -32.42 27.91 3.93
C ARG A 2 -31.72 28.63 2.78
N ILE A 3 -30.38 28.60 2.75
CA ILE A 3 -29.58 29.21 1.68
C ILE A 3 -29.24 28.09 0.69
N GLU A 4 -29.95 28.04 -0.43
CA GLU A 4 -29.56 27.29 -1.61
C GLU A 4 -28.61 28.19 -2.44
N ARG A 5 -27.32 27.81 -2.53
CA ARG A 5 -26.42 28.37 -3.54
C ARG A 5 -26.43 27.41 -4.73
N ALA A 6 -27.15 27.79 -5.78
CA ALA A 6 -26.96 27.21 -7.11
C ALA A 6 -25.60 27.68 -7.64
N MET A 7 -24.75 26.72 -8.04
CA MET A 7 -23.46 26.99 -8.66
C MET A 7 -23.71 27.14 -10.18
N ASP A 8 -23.47 28.34 -10.71
CA ASP A 8 -23.61 28.68 -12.12
C ASP A 8 -22.44 28.10 -12.92
N ILE A 9 -22.73 27.09 -13.74
CA ILE A 9 -21.75 26.36 -14.57
C ILE A 9 -21.58 27.05 -15.95
N ALA A 10 -22.33 28.12 -16.24
CA ALA A 10 -22.27 28.81 -17.53
C ALA A 10 -20.98 29.62 -17.75
N GLY A 11 -20.13 29.77 -16.72
CA GLY A 11 -18.85 30.49 -16.79
C GLY A 11 -17.62 29.63 -17.09
N LEU A 12 -17.75 28.32 -17.27
CA LEU A 12 -16.61 27.47 -17.63
C LEU A 12 -16.25 27.69 -19.11
N VAL A 13 -15.13 28.38 -19.34
CA VAL A 13 -14.49 28.56 -20.63
C VAL A 13 -14.28 27.17 -21.27
N ARG A 14 -14.98 26.91 -22.37
CA ARG A 14 -14.73 25.74 -23.23
C ARG A 14 -13.38 25.95 -23.91
N VAL A 15 -12.35 25.27 -23.39
CA VAL A 15 -11.10 25.07 -24.11
C VAL A 15 -11.40 24.15 -25.29
N ARG A 16 -11.06 24.58 -26.51
CA ARG A 16 -11.21 23.77 -27.71
C ARG A 16 -9.97 22.91 -27.87
N ASP A 17 -10.13 21.66 -28.30
CA ASP A 17 -8.99 20.75 -28.55
C ASP A 17 -8.00 21.30 -29.59
N GLU A 18 -8.44 22.27 -30.39
CA GLU A 18 -7.65 23.06 -31.34
C GLU A 18 -6.54 23.88 -30.63
N ASP A 19 -6.82 24.42 -29.44
CA ASP A 19 -5.90 25.29 -28.69
C ASP A 19 -4.77 24.50 -28.00
N LEU A 20 -4.88 23.16 -27.93
CA LEU A 20 -3.85 22.27 -27.39
C LEU A 20 -2.85 21.79 -28.45
N ALA A 21 -3.13 22.01 -29.74
CA ALA A 21 -2.28 21.52 -30.83
C ALA A 21 -1.15 22.49 -31.21
N GLU A 22 -1.21 23.75 -30.79
CA GLU A 22 -0.24 24.79 -31.20
C GLU A 22 0.82 25.13 -30.14
N ASP A 23 0.72 24.57 -28.92
CA ASP A 23 1.67 24.84 -27.83
C ASP A 23 2.71 23.69 -27.72
N PRO A 24 4.03 23.93 -27.87
CA PRO A 24 5.05 22.88 -27.98
C PRO A 24 5.45 22.32 -26.59
N VAL A 25 4.47 22.01 -25.74
CA VAL A 25 4.68 21.51 -24.37
C VAL A 25 4.40 20.01 -24.31
N GLY A 26 5.18 19.24 -25.05
CA GLY A 26 5.04 17.78 -25.09
C GLY A 26 6.33 16.99 -25.23
N HIS A 27 7.48 17.66 -25.25
CA HIS A 27 8.78 16.98 -25.30
C HIS A 27 9.46 17.12 -23.93
N ALA A 28 9.68 15.99 -23.27
CA ALA A 28 10.40 15.87 -21.98
C ALA A 28 11.88 16.31 -22.04
N SER A 29 12.27 17.09 -23.06
CA SER A 29 13.62 17.60 -23.31
C SER A 29 13.62 19.08 -23.73
N GLY A 30 12.52 19.81 -23.47
CA GLY A 30 12.42 21.25 -23.72
C GLY A 30 13.37 22.07 -22.83
N ALA A 31 13.64 23.32 -23.23
CA ALA A 31 14.58 24.20 -22.55
C ALA A 31 14.27 24.38 -21.05
N GLY A 32 12.99 24.39 -20.67
CA GLY A 32 12.57 24.44 -19.27
C GLY A 32 12.97 23.20 -18.46
N ALA A 33 12.84 22.00 -19.03
CA ALA A 33 13.28 20.75 -18.39
C ALA A 33 14.80 20.68 -18.24
N ARG A 34 15.55 21.24 -19.22
CA ARG A 34 17.01 21.35 -19.13
C ARG A 34 17.44 22.36 -18.06
N MET A 35 16.83 23.56 -17.99
CA MET A 35 17.13 24.51 -16.91
C MET A 35 16.81 23.95 -15.52
N LEU A 36 15.75 23.15 -15.38
CA LEU A 36 15.44 22.50 -14.11
C LEU A 36 16.47 21.43 -13.74
N MET A 37 16.89 20.57 -14.69
CA MET A 37 18.00 19.64 -14.46
C MET A 37 19.31 20.35 -14.16
N GLU A 38 19.61 21.44 -14.88
CA GLU A 38 20.82 22.24 -14.68
C GLU A 38 20.80 22.91 -13.31
N SER A 39 19.64 23.43 -12.87
CA SER A 39 19.43 23.95 -11.51
C SER A 39 19.72 22.88 -10.45
N ILE A 40 19.17 21.67 -10.62
CA ILE A 40 19.38 20.55 -9.69
C ILE A 40 20.84 20.08 -9.67
N MET A 41 21.52 20.10 -10.83
CA MET A 41 22.94 19.72 -10.91
C MET A 41 23.90 20.84 -10.47
N SER A 42 23.48 22.11 -10.58
CA SER A 42 24.23 23.28 -10.13
C SER A 42 24.09 23.55 -8.63
N GLU A 43 23.18 22.86 -7.96
CA GLU A 43 23.11 22.87 -6.50
C GLU A 43 24.36 22.16 -5.96
N GLU A 44 25.40 22.98 -5.81
CA GLU A 44 26.72 22.62 -5.35
C GLU A 44 26.58 21.85 -4.04
N ARG A 45 26.87 20.54 -4.10
CA ARG A 45 27.01 19.71 -2.90
C ARG A 45 28.03 20.39 -2.02
N VAL A 46 27.57 21.06 -0.97
CA VAL A 46 28.41 21.65 0.06
C VAL A 46 29.41 20.58 0.47
N ALA A 47 30.67 20.78 0.09
CA ALA A 47 31.74 19.87 0.44
C ALA A 47 31.74 19.71 1.95
N VAL A 48 31.53 18.49 2.43
CA VAL A 48 31.69 18.17 3.85
C VAL A 48 33.17 18.35 4.14
N SER A 49 33.53 19.50 4.71
CA SER A 49 34.88 19.83 5.12
C SER A 49 35.46 18.69 5.98
N PRO A 50 36.69 18.21 5.68
CA PRO A 50 37.35 17.24 6.53
C PRO A 50 37.58 17.85 7.92
N ARG A 51 37.13 17.13 8.95
CA ARG A 51 37.32 17.53 10.36
C ARG A 51 38.82 17.70 10.66
N PRO A 52 39.27 18.87 11.14
CA PRO A 52 40.63 18.99 11.65
C PRO A 52 40.73 18.34 13.04
N ASN A 53 41.77 17.52 13.23
CA ASN A 53 42.18 17.04 14.54
C ASN A 53 42.64 18.22 15.41
N VAL A 54 41.84 18.59 16.42
CA VAL A 54 42.19 19.66 17.36
C VAL A 54 42.89 19.08 18.58
N PRO A 55 44.13 19.50 18.90
CA PRO A 55 44.77 19.13 20.16
C PRO A 55 44.16 19.92 21.32
N LEU A 56 43.78 19.22 22.40
CA LEU A 56 43.33 19.82 23.64
C LEU A 56 44.42 20.71 24.25
N ARG A 57 44.18 22.03 24.28
CA ARG A 57 44.83 22.93 25.24
C ARG A 57 43.79 23.75 25.98
N ARG A 58 43.76 23.52 27.30
CA ARG A 58 43.10 24.33 28.32
C ARG A 58 43.35 25.83 28.08
N ARG A 59 42.29 26.64 28.13
CA ARG A 59 42.28 27.97 28.76
C ARG A 59 40.85 28.47 28.92
N LEU A 60 40.53 28.88 30.15
CA LEU A 60 39.37 29.71 30.48
C LEU A 60 39.40 30.98 29.64
N VAL A 61 38.22 31.48 29.23
CA VAL A 61 37.77 32.87 29.40
C VAL A 61 36.30 33.00 28.97
N LEU A 62 35.58 33.76 29.79
CA LEU A 62 34.22 34.28 29.65
C LEU A 62 33.89 34.87 28.27
N GLY A 63 32.60 34.85 27.91
CA GLY A 63 31.98 35.90 27.08
C GLY A 63 31.20 35.37 25.89
N GLY A 64 29.87 35.46 25.95
CA GLY A 64 28.95 34.87 24.99
C GLY A 64 28.61 35.73 23.77
N ALA A 65 27.98 35.09 22.79
CA ALA A 65 26.96 35.61 21.87
C ALA A 65 26.46 34.43 21.01
N GLY A 66 25.17 34.14 21.07
CA GLY A 66 24.55 32.96 20.48
C GLY A 66 24.37 33.06 18.97
N VAL A 67 24.66 31.96 18.27
CA VAL A 67 24.20 31.69 16.91
C VAL A 67 23.19 30.53 17.02
N VAL A 68 21.97 30.78 16.55
CA VAL A 68 20.88 29.80 16.52
C VAL A 68 21.21 28.77 15.43
N GLY A 69 21.67 27.59 15.85
CA GLY A 69 21.77 26.41 15.00
C GLY A 69 20.47 25.62 15.09
N LEU A 70 19.84 25.32 13.95
CA LEU A 70 18.77 24.33 13.83
C LEU A 70 19.33 22.97 14.27
N ALA A 71 18.93 22.52 15.45
CA ALA A 71 19.21 21.18 15.93
C ALA A 71 18.11 20.24 15.42
N ALA A 72 18.49 19.23 14.64
CA ALA A 72 17.70 18.01 14.53
C ALA A 72 17.71 17.34 15.91
N ALA A 73 16.68 17.61 16.69
CA ALA A 73 16.52 17.04 18.02
C ALA A 73 16.11 15.58 17.89
N VAL A 74 17.05 14.66 18.13
CA VAL A 74 16.72 13.30 18.58
C VAL A 74 16.23 13.43 20.01
N THR A 75 14.93 13.61 20.20
CA THR A 75 14.31 13.58 21.52
C THR A 75 14.24 12.13 21.99
N ILE A 76 15.30 11.68 22.67
CA ILE A 76 15.18 10.57 23.61
C ILE A 76 14.42 11.14 24.79
N GLY A 77 13.14 10.79 24.95
CA GLY A 77 12.26 11.27 26.01
C GLY A 77 12.83 10.97 27.39
N PHE A 78 13.52 11.95 27.98
CA PHE A 78 13.89 11.96 29.39
C PHE A 78 12.76 12.61 30.18
N GLY A 79 11.86 11.77 30.70
CA GLY A 79 10.92 12.19 31.73
C GLY A 79 9.69 11.33 31.79
N LEU A 80 9.76 10.19 32.48
CA LEU A 80 8.69 9.58 33.31
C LEU A 80 9.28 8.31 34.01
N PRO A 81 8.62 7.79 35.06
CA PRO A 81 9.26 7.24 36.26
C PRO A 81 9.98 5.92 36.03
N ILE A 82 11.01 5.71 36.83
CA ILE A 82 11.83 4.51 36.95
C ILE A 82 10.93 3.25 36.99
N GLY A 83 10.83 2.52 35.87
CA GLY A 83 10.28 1.16 35.81
C GLY A 83 9.04 0.89 34.93
N GLY A 84 8.51 1.86 34.18
CA GLY A 84 7.38 1.62 33.25
C GLY A 84 7.77 0.90 31.94
N PRO A 85 6.84 0.21 31.26
CA PRO A 85 7.09 -0.34 29.93
C PRO A 85 7.37 0.78 28.91
N VAL A 86 8.22 0.49 27.91
CA VAL A 86 8.54 1.44 26.84
C VAL A 86 7.27 1.68 26.02
N THR A 87 6.79 2.93 26.01
CA THR A 87 5.59 3.33 25.27
C THR A 87 5.93 3.97 23.93
N GLU A 88 7.17 4.38 23.69
CA GLU A 88 7.58 5.05 22.45
C GLU A 88 8.90 4.50 21.94
N TYR A 89 8.99 4.31 20.63
CA TYR A 89 10.21 3.92 19.94
C TYR A 89 10.26 4.61 18.59
N ALA A 90 11.39 5.22 18.24
CA ALA A 90 11.61 5.80 16.93
C ALA A 90 13.02 5.52 16.41
N ASN A 91 13.10 5.19 15.13
CA ASN A 91 14.34 5.13 14.36
C ASN A 91 14.15 5.83 13.00
N ALA A 92 15.15 5.78 12.13
CA ALA A 92 15.09 6.45 10.83
C ALA A 92 13.98 5.93 9.89
N ALA A 93 13.50 4.70 10.10
CA ALA A 93 12.52 4.04 9.25
C ALA A 93 11.09 4.07 9.82
N VAL A 94 10.95 4.05 11.14
CA VAL A 94 9.65 3.95 11.81
C VAL A 94 9.63 4.67 13.14
N SER A 95 8.49 5.27 13.46
CA SER A 95 8.14 5.77 14.78
C SER A 95 6.86 5.08 15.24
N ILE A 96 6.88 4.55 16.46
CA ILE A 96 5.74 3.89 17.10
C ILE A 96 5.56 4.49 18.49
N SER A 97 4.35 4.96 18.77
CA SER A 97 3.97 5.41 20.11
C SER A 97 2.71 4.68 20.55
N LYS A 98 2.68 4.24 21.79
CA LYS A 98 1.56 3.57 22.44
C LYS A 98 0.89 4.55 23.40
N ALA A 99 -0.40 4.76 23.22
CA ALA A 99 -1.28 5.45 24.15
C ALA A 99 -2.45 4.52 24.45
N ASP A 100 -2.58 4.09 25.72
CA ASP A 100 -3.56 3.08 26.14
C ASP A 100 -3.45 1.79 25.30
N ASP A 101 -4.50 1.47 24.54
CA ASP A 101 -4.62 0.30 23.64
C ASP A 101 -4.40 0.67 22.15
N ASP A 102 -4.04 1.92 21.87
CA ASP A 102 -3.76 2.43 20.53
C ASP A 102 -2.26 2.55 20.28
N TYR A 103 -1.85 2.13 19.08
CA TYR A 103 -0.51 2.32 18.56
C TYR A 103 -0.58 3.30 17.39
N SER A 104 0.09 4.44 17.50
CA SER A 104 0.32 5.31 16.34
C SER A 104 1.61 4.87 15.67
N ILE A 105 1.52 4.52 14.38
CA ILE A 105 2.63 3.99 13.59
C ILE A 105 2.87 4.95 12.42
N THR A 106 4.09 5.46 12.34
CA THR A 106 4.57 6.25 11.21
C THR A 106 5.73 5.51 10.55
N ILE A 107 5.56 5.06 9.32
CA ILE A 107 6.61 4.43 8.51
C ILE A 107 7.16 5.48 7.56
N THR A 108 8.39 5.91 7.84
CA THR A 108 9.14 6.89 7.05
C THR A 108 9.86 6.22 5.89
N ASP A 109 10.41 5.03 6.11
CA ASP A 109 11.09 4.24 5.08
C ASP A 109 10.47 2.83 4.98
N PRO A 110 9.55 2.61 4.03
CA PRO A 110 8.91 1.31 3.86
C PRO A 110 9.84 0.27 3.21
N ALA A 111 10.97 0.70 2.62
CA ALA A 111 11.97 -0.19 2.05
C ALA A 111 13.01 -0.64 3.10
N ALA A 112 12.86 -0.21 4.36
CA ALA A 112 13.74 -0.61 5.44
C ALA A 112 13.75 -2.13 5.66
N ASP A 113 14.86 -2.64 6.18
CA ASP A 113 15.02 -4.04 6.59
C ASP A 113 13.87 -4.44 7.52
N PRO A 114 13.05 -5.46 7.17
CA PRO A 114 11.95 -5.91 8.01
C PRO A 114 12.34 -6.18 9.46
N ARG A 115 13.55 -6.70 9.71
CA ARG A 115 14.02 -6.98 11.08
C ARG A 115 14.11 -5.73 11.95
N ARG A 116 14.45 -4.57 11.34
CA ARG A 116 14.48 -3.28 12.05
C ARG A 116 13.09 -2.78 12.40
N LEU A 117 12.11 -3.07 11.55
CA LEU A 117 10.71 -2.73 11.80
C LEU A 117 10.13 -3.63 12.88
N GLU A 118 10.42 -4.93 12.83
CA GLU A 118 10.05 -5.88 13.90
C GLU A 118 10.66 -5.51 15.26
N GLU A 119 11.92 -5.05 15.28
CA GLU A 119 12.56 -4.54 16.50
C GLU A 119 11.79 -3.35 17.08
N ALA A 120 11.33 -2.42 16.23
CA ALA A 120 10.53 -1.28 16.66
C ALA A 120 9.20 -1.72 17.29
N PHE A 121 8.49 -2.66 16.65
CA PHE A 121 7.25 -3.23 17.21
C PHE A 121 7.51 -3.92 18.54
N ARG A 122 8.57 -4.73 18.62
CA ARG A 122 8.94 -5.45 19.85
C ARG A 122 9.30 -4.49 20.98
N ALA A 123 9.95 -3.37 20.66
CA ALA A 123 10.33 -2.36 21.64
C ALA A 123 9.13 -1.73 22.35
N VAL A 124 7.96 -1.67 21.69
CA VAL A 124 6.69 -1.18 22.29
C VAL A 124 5.77 -2.31 22.75
N GLY A 125 6.27 -3.53 22.85
CA GLY A 125 5.54 -4.69 23.37
C GLY A 125 4.64 -5.41 22.36
N VAL A 126 4.82 -5.19 21.06
CA VAL A 126 4.08 -5.88 20.00
C VAL A 126 4.93 -6.99 19.40
N ASN A 127 4.48 -8.25 19.48
CA ASN A 127 5.12 -9.36 18.78
C ASN A 127 4.67 -9.38 17.31
N ALA A 128 5.38 -8.65 16.46
CA ALA A 128 5.10 -8.55 15.04
C ALA A 128 6.17 -9.24 14.19
N THR A 129 5.73 -9.89 13.12
CA THR A 129 6.54 -10.28 11.96
C THR A 129 6.22 -9.31 10.83
N VAL A 130 7.24 -8.77 10.17
CA VAL A 130 7.08 -7.82 9.06
C VAL A 130 7.60 -8.46 7.79
N ARG A 131 6.84 -8.39 6.70
CA ARG A 131 7.18 -8.97 5.40
C ARG A 131 7.13 -7.94 4.30
N GLN A 132 8.02 -8.05 3.31
CA GLN A 132 7.93 -7.28 2.08
C GLN A 132 7.05 -8.05 1.09
N VAL A 133 5.89 -7.48 0.73
CA VAL A 133 4.91 -8.15 -0.12
C VAL A 133 4.78 -7.46 -1.48
N PRO A 134 4.63 -8.20 -2.59
CA PRO A 134 4.41 -7.57 -3.90
C PRO A 134 3.13 -6.74 -3.87
N ALA A 135 3.20 -5.48 -4.26
CA ALA A 135 2.08 -4.55 -4.22
C ALA A 135 1.81 -3.92 -5.59
N MET A 136 0.57 -3.49 -5.78
CA MET A 136 0.19 -2.62 -6.89
C MET A 136 0.99 -1.30 -6.84
N PRO A 137 1.22 -0.62 -7.97
CA PRO A 137 2.01 0.61 -8.01
C PRO A 137 1.53 1.69 -7.02
N ASP A 138 0.22 1.85 -6.85
CA ASP A 138 -0.39 2.80 -5.90
C ASP A 138 -0.45 2.27 -4.45
N HIS A 139 0.07 1.07 -4.18
CA HIS A 139 0.17 0.45 -2.85
C HIS A 139 1.61 0.20 -2.41
N VAL A 140 2.60 0.53 -3.24
CA VAL A 140 4.01 0.51 -2.82
C VAL A 140 4.18 1.45 -1.62
N GLY A 141 4.84 0.94 -0.59
CA GLY A 141 5.07 1.63 0.68
C GLY A 141 3.93 1.56 1.69
N LYS A 142 2.76 1.02 1.30
CA LYS A 142 1.60 0.90 2.20
C LYS A 142 1.67 -0.38 3.04
N LEU A 143 1.02 -0.34 4.20
CA LEU A 143 0.91 -1.48 5.08
C LEU A 143 -0.24 -2.41 4.64
N TYR A 144 0.02 -3.71 4.67
CA TYR A 144 -0.92 -4.81 4.49
C TYR A 144 -1.14 -5.51 5.84
N GLY A 145 -2.38 -5.90 6.12
CA GLY A 145 -2.77 -6.44 7.43
C GLY A 145 -3.23 -5.34 8.41
N PRO A 146 -3.16 -5.57 9.73
CA PRO A 146 -2.57 -6.75 10.39
C PRO A 146 -3.28 -8.06 10.05
N ALA A 147 -2.52 -9.13 9.92
CA ALA A 147 -3.02 -10.49 9.81
C ALA A 147 -2.56 -11.32 11.01
N ARG A 148 -3.34 -12.36 11.35
CA ARG A 148 -2.93 -13.40 12.28
C ARG A 148 -2.60 -14.64 11.45
N PRO A 149 -1.42 -15.26 11.61
CA PRO A 149 -1.18 -16.58 11.07
C PRO A 149 -2.27 -17.52 11.59
N SER A 150 -2.73 -18.44 10.75
CA SER A 150 -3.77 -19.40 11.14
C SER A 150 -3.43 -20.09 12.46
N GLY A 151 -4.24 -19.83 13.48
CA GLY A 151 -4.18 -20.42 14.82
C GLY A 151 -5.61 -20.57 15.35
N ASP A 152 -5.80 -21.13 16.53
CA ASP A 152 -7.14 -21.28 17.11
C ASP A 152 -7.79 -19.90 17.33
N ASP A 153 -8.67 -19.51 16.40
CA ASP A 153 -9.41 -18.25 16.42
C ASP A 153 -10.28 -18.09 17.68
N SER A 154 -10.48 -19.17 18.46
CA SER A 154 -11.22 -19.12 19.71
C SER A 154 -10.47 -18.44 20.87
N VAL A 155 -9.15 -18.27 20.77
CA VAL A 155 -8.29 -17.84 21.90
C VAL A 155 -8.31 -16.32 22.11
N TRP A 156 -8.37 -15.52 21.04
CA TRP A 156 -8.33 -14.06 21.16
C TRP A 156 -9.65 -13.44 20.73
N LYS A 157 -10.32 -12.77 21.67
CA LYS A 157 -11.63 -12.12 21.47
C LYS A 157 -11.50 -10.61 21.19
N GLY A 158 -10.32 -10.18 20.78
CA GLY A 158 -10.05 -8.79 20.50
C GLY A 158 -10.42 -8.39 19.07
N SER A 159 -10.17 -7.12 18.76
CA SER A 159 -10.30 -6.58 17.41
C SER A 159 -9.07 -5.74 17.08
N MET A 160 -8.79 -5.62 15.79
CA MET A 160 -7.75 -4.74 15.29
C MET A 160 -8.29 -3.92 14.14
N SER A 161 -7.91 -2.65 14.09
CA SER A 161 -8.16 -1.79 12.94
C SER A 161 -6.91 -0.99 12.63
N LEU A 162 -6.66 -0.81 11.32
CA LEU A 162 -5.61 0.06 10.82
C LEU A 162 -6.29 1.22 10.10
N THR A 163 -6.11 2.43 10.63
CA THR A 163 -6.73 3.64 10.09
C THR A 163 -5.65 4.53 9.50
N PRO A 164 -5.60 4.73 8.17
CA PRO A 164 -4.68 5.68 7.56
C PRO A 164 -4.90 7.09 8.14
N VAL A 165 -3.81 7.81 8.37
CA VAL A 165 -3.85 9.19 8.88
C VAL A 165 -3.46 10.13 7.73
N GLU A 166 -4.35 11.09 7.43
CA GLU A 166 -4.11 12.12 6.42
C GLU A 166 -4.23 13.54 7.03
N PRO A 167 -3.36 14.50 6.63
CA PRO A 167 -2.23 14.32 5.71
C PRO A 167 -1.08 13.53 6.36
N CYS A 168 -0.36 12.74 5.56
CA CYS A 168 0.84 12.03 6.00
C CYS A 168 2.09 12.66 5.37
N ALA A 169 3.05 13.04 6.21
CA ALA A 169 4.35 13.58 5.77
C ALA A 169 5.37 12.49 5.43
N SER A 170 5.05 11.23 5.73
CA SER A 170 5.88 10.04 5.51
C SER A 170 5.32 9.18 4.38
N ALA A 171 6.01 8.09 4.05
CA ALA A 171 5.51 7.13 3.06
C ALA A 171 4.18 6.50 3.51
N PHE A 172 4.01 6.28 4.82
CA PHE A 172 2.78 5.76 5.39
C PHE A 172 2.59 6.21 6.84
N CYS A 173 1.37 6.63 7.18
CA CYS A 173 0.96 7.01 8.53
C CYS A 173 -0.35 6.30 8.84
N ALA A 174 -0.42 5.60 9.97
CA ALA A 174 -1.65 4.99 10.42
C ALA A 174 -1.73 4.86 11.94
N THR A 175 -2.96 4.77 12.43
CA THR A 175 -3.25 4.33 13.79
C THR A 175 -3.68 2.87 13.75
N LEU A 176 -2.97 2.03 14.48
CA LEU A 176 -3.35 0.66 14.78
C LEU A 176 -4.03 0.63 16.15
N THR A 177 -5.33 0.37 16.16
CA THR A 177 -6.09 0.15 17.40
C THR A 177 -6.17 -1.34 17.67
N VAL A 178 -5.84 -1.78 18.89
CA VAL A 178 -5.92 -3.19 19.31
C VAL A 178 -6.81 -3.32 20.55
N SER A 179 -8.04 -3.79 20.39
CA SER A 179 -8.94 -4.03 21.51
C SER A 179 -8.83 -5.46 22.02
N GLY A 180 -9.05 -5.69 23.32
CA GLY A 180 -9.14 -7.05 23.89
C GLY A 180 -7.79 -7.72 24.18
N GLY A 181 -6.74 -6.93 24.38
CA GLY A 181 -5.37 -7.40 24.64
C GLY A 181 -4.57 -7.64 23.36
N SER A 182 -3.25 -7.72 23.51
CA SER A 182 -2.35 -7.94 22.36
C SER A 182 -2.39 -9.41 21.93
N PRO A 183 -2.60 -9.71 20.64
CA PRO A 183 -2.51 -11.08 20.15
C PRO A 183 -1.08 -11.61 20.24
N ASP A 184 -0.93 -12.94 20.36
CA ASP A 184 0.37 -13.59 20.54
C ASP A 184 1.36 -13.29 19.42
N GLN A 185 0.88 -13.16 18.18
CA GLN A 185 1.68 -12.80 17.01
C GLN A 185 0.84 -12.05 15.99
N LEU A 186 1.43 -10.99 15.42
CA LEU A 186 0.91 -10.25 14.28
C LEU A 186 1.81 -10.42 13.07
N VAL A 187 1.22 -10.45 11.88
CA VAL A 187 1.94 -10.36 10.62
C VAL A 187 1.50 -9.08 9.91
N PHE A 188 2.47 -8.26 9.58
CA PHE A 188 2.30 -7.09 8.73
C PHE A 188 3.03 -7.30 7.41
N GLY A 189 2.43 -6.84 6.33
CA GLY A 189 3.09 -6.74 5.03
C GLY A 189 3.40 -5.27 4.74
N ILE A 190 4.50 -4.99 4.08
CA ILE A 190 4.80 -3.68 3.51
C ILE A 190 4.91 -3.87 2.01
N GLY A 191 4.15 -3.07 1.27
CA GLY A 191 4.10 -3.16 -0.17
C GLY A 191 5.44 -2.77 -0.78
N ARG A 192 6.07 -3.71 -1.51
CA ARG A 192 7.19 -3.43 -2.41
C ARG A 192 6.71 -3.46 -3.86
N PRO A 193 7.45 -2.86 -4.80
CA PRO A 193 7.17 -3.08 -6.21
C PRO A 193 7.16 -4.59 -6.53
N ALA A 194 6.10 -5.03 -7.20
CA ALA A 194 6.05 -6.39 -7.75
C ALA A 194 7.02 -6.51 -8.93
N ARG A 195 7.67 -7.67 -9.07
CA ARG A 195 8.43 -8.02 -10.27
C ARG A 195 7.45 -8.23 -11.44
N PRO A 196 7.90 -8.11 -12.70
CA PRO A 196 7.05 -8.42 -13.85
C PRO A 196 6.46 -9.83 -13.74
N GLY A 197 5.13 -9.93 -13.82
CA GLY A 197 4.39 -11.19 -13.69
C GLY A 197 4.26 -11.74 -12.26
N GLU A 198 4.82 -11.06 -11.25
CA GLU A 198 4.66 -11.46 -9.85
C GLU A 198 3.24 -11.11 -9.37
N PRO A 199 2.51 -12.06 -8.75
CA PRO A 199 1.19 -11.79 -8.20
C PRO A 199 1.25 -10.74 -7.10
N TYR A 200 0.35 -9.76 -7.14
CA TYR A 200 0.14 -8.85 -6.02
C TYR A 200 -0.37 -9.63 -4.81
N ALA A 201 0.05 -9.21 -3.61
CA ALA A 201 -0.53 -9.71 -2.38
C ALA A 201 -2.00 -9.29 -2.31
N ASP A 202 -2.87 -10.27 -2.00
CA ASP A 202 -4.29 -10.03 -1.85
C ASP A 202 -4.53 -8.91 -0.84
N LEU A 203 -5.24 -7.86 -1.29
CA LEU A 203 -5.78 -6.86 -0.39
C LEU A 203 -6.96 -7.47 0.37
N PRO A 204 -7.15 -7.11 1.65
CA PRO A 204 -8.32 -7.54 2.39
C PRO A 204 -9.61 -7.15 1.63
N PRO A 205 -10.67 -7.99 1.69
CA PRO A 205 -11.94 -7.77 0.97
C PRO A 205 -12.60 -6.40 1.23
N THR A 206 -12.27 -5.75 2.35
CA THR A 206 -12.78 -4.42 2.70
C THR A 206 -12.27 -3.31 1.76
N LEU A 207 -11.14 -3.52 1.08
CA LEU A 207 -10.59 -2.59 0.09
C LEU A 207 -11.01 -2.93 -1.34
N THR A 208 -11.55 -4.13 -1.61
CA THR A 208 -11.81 -4.61 -2.97
C THR A 208 -13.00 -3.96 -3.66
N GLY A 209 -13.87 -3.24 -2.93
CA GLY A 209 -15.00 -2.51 -3.53
C GLY A 209 -14.58 -1.43 -4.53
N ARG A 210 -13.33 -0.93 -4.46
CA ARG A 210 -12.77 0.06 -5.39
C ARG A 210 -11.92 -0.57 -6.51
N TYR A 211 -11.62 -1.86 -6.42
CA TYR A 211 -10.81 -2.61 -7.39
C TYR A 211 -11.62 -3.68 -8.14
N ALA A 212 -12.94 -3.71 -7.91
CA ALA A 212 -13.85 -4.46 -8.76
C ALA A 212 -13.79 -3.84 -10.16
N ASP A 213 -13.43 -4.68 -11.12
CA ASP A 213 -13.31 -4.38 -12.54
C ASP A 213 -12.05 -3.58 -12.90
N ALA A 214 -10.89 -4.20 -12.69
CA ALA A 214 -9.61 -3.62 -13.10
C ALA A 214 -9.59 -3.12 -14.56
N LEU A 215 -10.34 -3.76 -15.47
CA LEU A 215 -10.44 -3.31 -16.86
C LEU A 215 -11.29 -2.04 -17.06
N ASP A 216 -12.21 -1.72 -16.15
CA ASP A 216 -13.02 -0.49 -16.16
C ASP A 216 -12.11 0.74 -15.90
N GLY A 217 -11.06 0.59 -15.07
CA GLY A 217 -10.14 1.68 -14.71
C GLY A 217 -9.08 2.02 -15.77
N TYR A 218 -8.83 1.15 -16.75
CA TYR A 218 -7.78 1.36 -17.75
C TYR A 218 -8.15 2.37 -18.84
N ARG A 219 -9.43 2.78 -18.96
CA ARG A 219 -9.87 3.80 -19.93
C ARG A 219 -11.10 4.55 -19.44
N SER A 220 -11.20 5.81 -19.84
CA SER A 220 -12.40 6.65 -19.68
C SER A 220 -13.61 6.20 -20.53
N ASP A 221 -13.50 5.07 -21.26
CA ASP A 221 -14.56 4.54 -22.12
C ASP A 221 -15.46 3.48 -21.45
N GLY A 222 -15.13 3.06 -20.23
CA GLY A 222 -16.02 2.24 -19.40
C GLY A 222 -16.29 0.83 -19.96
N TYR A 223 -15.26 0.13 -20.44
CA TYR A 223 -15.38 -1.28 -20.82
C TYR A 223 -15.80 -2.14 -19.62
N ARG A 224 -17.10 -2.44 -19.51
CA ARG A 224 -17.67 -3.26 -18.44
C ARG A 224 -17.43 -4.74 -18.71
N VAL A 225 -16.67 -5.38 -17.83
CA VAL A 225 -16.36 -6.82 -17.91
C VAL A 225 -17.54 -7.69 -17.49
N ARG A 226 -18.27 -7.26 -16.45
CA ARG A 226 -19.35 -8.04 -15.87
C ARG A 226 -20.44 -8.35 -16.89
N GLY A 227 -20.82 -9.64 -16.97
CA GLY A 227 -21.85 -10.13 -17.88
C GLY A 227 -21.35 -10.43 -19.30
N LYS A 228 -20.07 -10.21 -19.60
CA LYS A 228 -19.46 -10.60 -20.88
C LYS A 228 -19.06 -12.07 -20.88
N THR A 229 -18.95 -12.64 -22.08
CA THR A 229 -18.40 -13.99 -22.25
C THR A 229 -16.89 -13.98 -21.99
N VAL A 230 -16.33 -15.11 -21.56
CA VAL A 230 -14.88 -15.25 -21.40
C VAL A 230 -14.16 -15.00 -22.72
N ALA A 231 -14.73 -15.42 -23.86
CA ALA A 231 -14.16 -15.17 -25.18
C ALA A 231 -14.01 -13.67 -25.48
N ASP A 232 -15.05 -12.87 -25.22
CA ASP A 232 -15.03 -11.43 -25.45
C ASP A 232 -13.97 -10.75 -24.58
N VAL A 233 -13.86 -11.16 -23.31
CA VAL A 233 -12.90 -10.58 -22.36
C VAL A 233 -11.47 -11.02 -22.69
N ARG A 234 -11.26 -12.27 -23.12
CA ARG A 234 -9.95 -12.75 -23.62
C ARG A 234 -9.49 -11.93 -24.83
N ALA A 235 -10.37 -11.74 -25.81
CA ALA A 235 -10.05 -10.93 -26.99
C ALA A 235 -9.71 -9.47 -26.62
N GLU A 236 -10.42 -8.91 -25.62
CA GLU A 236 -10.13 -7.59 -25.10
C GLU A 236 -8.74 -7.53 -24.44
N LEU A 237 -8.41 -8.51 -23.59
CA LEU A 237 -7.11 -8.62 -22.92
C LEU A 237 -5.96 -8.79 -23.90
N ASP A 238 -6.11 -9.68 -24.89
CA ASP A 238 -5.10 -9.91 -25.94
C ASP A 238 -4.80 -8.63 -26.73
N ARG A 239 -5.84 -7.88 -27.10
CA ARG A 239 -5.69 -6.59 -27.78
C ARG A 239 -4.96 -5.55 -26.91
N ARG A 240 -5.00 -5.67 -25.58
CA ARG A 240 -4.25 -4.83 -24.63
C ARG A 240 -2.85 -5.41 -24.29
N GLY A 241 -2.49 -6.58 -24.82
CA GLY A 241 -1.26 -7.28 -24.46
C GLY A 241 -1.25 -7.78 -23.01
N LEU A 242 -2.43 -8.05 -22.43
CA LEU A 242 -2.60 -8.53 -21.07
C LEU A 242 -2.88 -10.04 -21.05
N LYS A 243 -2.44 -10.71 -19.99
CA LYS A 243 -2.72 -12.12 -19.73
C LYS A 243 -3.93 -12.27 -18.81
N ALA A 244 -4.51 -13.47 -18.81
CA ALA A 244 -5.58 -13.85 -17.91
C ALA A 244 -5.19 -15.01 -17.01
N VAL A 245 -5.52 -14.91 -15.72
CA VAL A 245 -5.67 -16.05 -14.80
C VAL A 245 -7.12 -16.13 -14.36
N TYR A 246 -7.54 -17.28 -13.84
CA TYR A 246 -8.97 -17.56 -13.64
C TYR A 246 -9.27 -18.06 -12.25
N GLN A 247 -10.44 -17.64 -11.76
CA GLN A 247 -11.11 -18.29 -10.65
C GLN A 247 -12.58 -18.53 -10.98
N LEU A 248 -13.10 -19.69 -10.55
CA LEU A 248 -14.52 -19.99 -10.61
C LEU A 248 -15.22 -19.46 -9.37
N TRP A 249 -16.34 -18.77 -9.57
CA TRP A 249 -17.20 -18.26 -8.52
C TRP A 249 -18.35 -19.22 -8.25
N TRP A 250 -18.11 -20.19 -7.37
CA TRP A 250 -19.15 -21.14 -6.98
C TRP A 250 -20.17 -20.46 -6.06
N SER A 251 -21.45 -20.66 -6.35
CA SER A 251 -22.56 -20.24 -5.48
C SER A 251 -23.27 -21.49 -4.95
N TYR A 252 -23.51 -21.54 -3.65
CA TYR A 252 -24.18 -22.65 -2.98
C TYR A 252 -25.65 -22.31 -2.69
N ALA A 253 -26.48 -23.34 -2.51
CA ALA A 253 -27.92 -23.18 -2.27
C ALA A 253 -28.25 -22.46 -0.95
N ASP A 254 -27.34 -22.48 0.02
CA ASP A 254 -27.44 -21.77 1.29
C ASP A 254 -27.05 -20.28 1.19
N GLY A 255 -26.72 -19.80 -0.01
CA GLY A 255 -26.26 -18.44 -0.27
C GLY A 255 -24.76 -18.23 -0.04
N GLY A 256 -24.02 -19.28 0.33
CA GLY A 256 -22.56 -19.25 0.41
C GLY A 256 -21.93 -19.08 -0.97
N PHE A 257 -20.68 -18.62 -1.00
CA PHE A 257 -19.86 -18.57 -2.20
C PHE A 257 -18.43 -19.04 -1.93
N PHE A 258 -17.79 -19.63 -2.93
CA PHE A 258 -16.41 -20.08 -2.85
C PHE A 258 -15.67 -19.77 -4.15
N PRO A 259 -14.63 -18.93 -4.11
CA PRO A 259 -13.77 -18.77 -5.26
C PRO A 259 -12.83 -19.98 -5.34
N GLU A 260 -12.65 -20.57 -6.52
CA GLU A 260 -11.68 -21.66 -6.80
C GLU A 260 -10.69 -21.21 -7.88
N PRO A 261 -9.36 -21.12 -7.64
CA PRO A 261 -8.40 -20.82 -8.70
C PRO A 261 -8.34 -22.01 -9.66
N VAL A 262 -8.40 -21.77 -10.97
CA VAL A 262 -8.36 -22.83 -11.98
C VAL A 262 -7.46 -22.46 -13.16
N SER A 263 -6.97 -23.49 -13.85
CA SER A 263 -6.23 -23.32 -15.09
C SER A 263 -7.16 -22.94 -16.25
N ALA A 264 -6.61 -22.31 -17.29
CA ALA A 264 -7.38 -21.78 -18.41
C ALA A 264 -8.15 -22.84 -19.22
N ASP A 265 -7.66 -24.10 -19.24
CA ASP A 265 -8.31 -25.24 -19.92
C ASP A 265 -9.62 -25.67 -19.27
N ARG A 266 -9.82 -25.34 -17.98
CA ARG A 266 -11.08 -25.56 -17.29
C ARG A 266 -12.15 -24.50 -17.61
N ILE A 267 -11.78 -23.41 -18.26
CA ILE A 267 -12.68 -22.29 -18.56
C ILE A 267 -13.19 -22.37 -19.99
N LYS A 268 -14.51 -22.36 -20.15
CA LYS A 268 -15.15 -22.30 -21.47
C LYS A 268 -15.37 -20.86 -21.91
N ASP A 269 -15.34 -20.67 -23.22
CA ASP A 269 -15.40 -19.38 -23.89
C ASP A 269 -16.75 -18.68 -23.73
N ASP A 270 -17.84 -19.45 -23.62
CA ASP A 270 -19.21 -18.97 -23.47
C ASP A 270 -19.63 -18.72 -22.01
N TRP A 271 -18.77 -19.04 -21.04
CA TRP A 271 -19.03 -18.74 -19.63
C TRP A 271 -18.98 -17.24 -19.37
N ILE A 272 -19.65 -16.80 -18.31
CA ILE A 272 -19.84 -15.39 -18.01
C ILE A 272 -18.81 -14.92 -16.99
N VAL A 273 -18.14 -13.81 -17.29
CA VAL A 273 -17.25 -13.12 -16.35
C VAL A 273 -18.08 -12.27 -15.40
N GLU A 274 -17.93 -12.49 -14.10
CA GLU A 274 -18.62 -11.74 -13.04
C GLU A 274 -17.83 -10.49 -12.63
N SER A 275 -16.51 -10.60 -12.55
CA SER A 275 -15.63 -9.48 -12.23
C SER A 275 -14.21 -9.70 -12.75
N SER A 276 -13.42 -8.62 -12.77
CA SER A 276 -11.98 -8.70 -13.00
C SER A 276 -11.20 -7.93 -11.95
N ARG A 277 -9.97 -8.36 -11.66
CA ARG A 277 -9.03 -7.59 -10.83
C ARG A 277 -7.59 -7.69 -11.33
N ALA A 278 -6.77 -6.69 -11.02
CA ALA A 278 -5.36 -6.74 -11.34
C ALA A 278 -4.69 -7.85 -10.52
N TYR A 279 -4.02 -8.78 -11.20
CA TYR A 279 -3.32 -9.89 -10.56
C TYR A 279 -1.83 -9.62 -10.48
N SER A 280 -1.25 -9.06 -11.54
CA SER A 280 0.14 -8.59 -11.62
C SER A 280 0.20 -7.34 -12.51
N SER A 281 1.41 -6.90 -12.86
CA SER A 281 1.62 -5.79 -13.81
C SER A 281 1.12 -6.08 -15.23
N ASP A 282 0.99 -7.34 -15.62
CA ASP A 282 0.68 -7.78 -16.98
C ASP A 282 -0.47 -8.81 -17.05
N THR A 283 -1.07 -9.14 -15.91
CA THR A 283 -2.05 -10.22 -15.78
C THR A 283 -3.28 -9.73 -15.02
N ILE A 284 -4.46 -10.07 -15.55
CA ILE A 284 -5.76 -9.83 -14.94
C ILE A 284 -6.32 -11.16 -14.44
N GLU A 285 -6.82 -11.20 -13.21
CA GLU A 285 -7.62 -12.32 -12.73
C GLU A 285 -9.08 -12.09 -13.12
N LEU A 286 -9.66 -13.08 -13.79
CA LEU A 286 -11.06 -13.11 -14.15
C LEU A 286 -11.82 -14.04 -13.20
N THR A 287 -12.85 -13.49 -12.56
CA THR A 287 -13.82 -14.25 -11.78
C THR A 287 -14.93 -14.68 -12.71
N VAL A 288 -15.07 -15.98 -12.92
CA VAL A 288 -16.00 -16.57 -13.91
C VAL A 288 -17.09 -17.33 -13.20
N VAL A 289 -18.35 -17.11 -13.61
CA VAL A 289 -19.48 -17.93 -13.16
C VAL A 289 -19.38 -19.29 -13.87
N PRO A 290 -19.26 -20.40 -13.12
CA PRO A 290 -19.17 -21.72 -13.73
C PRO A 290 -20.45 -22.04 -14.51
N GLY A 291 -20.30 -22.48 -15.75
CA GLY A 291 -21.42 -23.02 -16.53
C GLY A 291 -21.81 -24.44 -16.08
N PRO A 292 -22.88 -25.01 -16.65
CA PRO A 292 -23.36 -26.35 -16.29
C PRO A 292 -22.28 -27.44 -16.36
N GLU A 293 -21.30 -27.25 -17.25
CA GLU A 293 -20.30 -28.27 -17.55
C GLU A 293 -19.10 -28.24 -16.61
N ALA A 294 -19.08 -27.28 -15.66
CA ALA A 294 -18.04 -27.18 -14.64
C ALA A 294 -18.12 -28.33 -13.61
N GLY A 295 -19.25 -29.04 -13.56
CA GLY A 295 -19.54 -30.05 -12.54
C GLY A 295 -20.00 -29.44 -11.21
N PRO A 296 -20.09 -30.24 -10.15
CA PRO A 296 -20.48 -29.76 -8.83
C PRO A 296 -19.39 -28.86 -8.22
N ALA A 297 -19.82 -27.90 -7.39
CA ALA A 297 -18.90 -27.08 -6.62
C ALA A 297 -17.99 -27.96 -5.73
N PRO A 298 -16.68 -27.66 -5.67
CA PRO A 298 -15.78 -28.40 -4.79
C PRO A 298 -16.11 -28.12 -3.32
N THR A 299 -15.61 -28.99 -2.44
CA THR A 299 -15.56 -28.68 -1.02
C THR A 299 -14.60 -27.50 -0.80
N PRO A 300 -15.01 -26.43 -0.10
CA PRO A 300 -14.13 -25.32 0.20
C PRO A 300 -12.85 -25.79 0.89
N SER A 301 -11.70 -25.38 0.36
CA SER A 301 -10.41 -25.53 1.01
C SER A 301 -9.87 -24.16 1.41
N PRO A 302 -9.24 -24.02 2.59
CA PRO A 302 -8.55 -22.79 2.95
C PRO A 302 -7.50 -22.48 1.88
N ARG A 303 -7.55 -21.27 1.32
CA ARG A 303 -6.46 -20.78 0.47
C ARG A 303 -5.35 -20.27 1.37
N PRO A 304 -4.08 -20.60 1.10
CA PRO A 304 -2.98 -19.96 1.80
C PRO A 304 -3.01 -18.46 1.49
N HIS A 305 -2.95 -17.64 2.52
CA HIS A 305 -2.81 -16.20 2.36
C HIS A 305 -1.33 -15.82 2.25
N TRP A 306 -1.03 -14.57 1.86
CA TRP A 306 0.35 -14.08 1.76
C TRP A 306 1.12 -14.17 3.10
N TRP A 307 0.40 -14.17 4.23
CA TRP A 307 0.97 -14.37 5.56
C TRP A 307 1.22 -15.84 5.92
N ASP A 308 0.62 -16.79 5.21
CA ASP A 308 0.83 -18.24 5.41
C ASP A 308 1.97 -18.80 4.55
N LEU A 309 2.39 -18.05 3.51
CA LEU A 309 3.48 -18.47 2.62
C LEU A 309 4.83 -18.46 3.37
N PRO A 310 5.75 -19.39 3.07
CA PRO A 310 7.12 -19.33 3.59
C PRO A 310 7.84 -18.07 3.10
N GLU A 311 8.86 -17.63 3.84
CA GLU A 311 9.74 -16.56 3.37
C GLU A 311 10.44 -17.01 2.08
N GLY A 312 10.21 -16.27 0.99
CA GLY A 312 10.77 -16.53 -0.34
C GLY A 312 12.10 -15.83 -0.59
#